data_AF-A0A5E3XPI7-F1
#
_entry.id   AF-A0A5E3XPI7-F1
#
_cell.length_a   1.000
_cell.length_b   1.000
_cell.length_c   1.000
_cell.angle_alpha   90.00
_cell.angle_beta   90.00
_cell.angle_gamma   90.00
#
_symmetry.space_group_name_H-M   'P 1'
#
loop_
_entity.id
_entity.type
_entity.pdbx_description
1 polymer ?
#
loop_
_entity_poly.entity_id
_entity_poly.type
_entity_poly.pdbx_seq_one_letter_code
_entity_poly.pdbx_strand_id
1 'polypeptide(L)'
;MTLVTARSAARRAAVLPKRLLLRAASTKTPSSSGTPTTSGQPPRFQLPAEKLRQLISLYHQSRDFVTPENLDRKIDEAFVEMPAGNLHSTNSEPRKSYPDLINDIARRRQQPAVRPVAIVTQAQNIRQNVARSEAIFEALYGSSNGRKPGLELVLETWGSTSKRLEELQEEKVPSAPVPRGRSKPVSRRS
;
A
#
# COMPACT_ATOMS: atom_id res chain seq x y z
N MET A 1 -56.14 43.74 -11.72
CA MET A 1 -55.90 43.05 -13.00
C MET A 1 -55.04 41.83 -12.74
N THR A 2 -55.63 40.63 -12.82
CA THR A 2 -55.03 39.35 -12.47
C THR A 2 -54.61 38.62 -13.75
N LEU A 3 -53.32 38.31 -13.91
CA LEU A 3 -52.83 37.45 -14.98
C LEU A 3 -52.32 36.14 -14.37
N VAL A 4 -53.14 35.11 -14.51
CA VAL A 4 -52.83 33.71 -14.27
C VAL A 4 -52.15 33.19 -15.53
N THR A 5 -50.90 32.72 -15.41
CA THR A 5 -50.21 32.01 -16.50
C THR A 5 -49.70 30.67 -15.99
N ALA A 6 -50.51 29.64 -16.21
CA ALA A 6 -50.14 28.24 -16.02
C ALA A 6 -49.62 27.67 -17.35
N ARG A 7 -48.35 27.24 -17.46
CA ARG A 7 -47.92 26.35 -18.56
C ARG A 7 -46.76 25.41 -18.19
N SER A 8 -47.09 24.13 -18.34
CA SER A 8 -46.30 23.06 -18.97
C SER A 8 -45.21 22.36 -18.16
N ALA A 9 -45.59 21.20 -17.62
CA ALA A 9 -44.70 20.14 -17.17
C ALA A 9 -44.29 19.26 -18.37
N ALA A 10 -43.03 19.32 -18.78
CA ALA A 10 -42.45 18.38 -19.74
C ALA A 10 -41.82 17.20 -18.97
N ARG A 11 -42.55 16.08 -18.89
CA ARG A 11 -42.00 14.79 -18.46
C ARG A 11 -41.09 14.26 -19.58
N ARG A 12 -39.77 14.32 -19.41
CA ARG A 12 -38.82 13.56 -20.24
C ARG A 12 -38.33 12.36 -19.46
N ALA A 13 -38.85 11.19 -19.82
CA ALA A 13 -38.32 9.89 -19.44
C ALA A 13 -36.95 9.72 -20.12
N ALA A 14 -35.87 9.73 -19.35
CA ALA A 14 -34.54 9.39 -19.85
C ALA A 14 -34.33 7.88 -19.66
N VAL A 15 -34.27 7.18 -20.79
CA VAL A 15 -33.92 5.76 -20.91
C VAL A 15 -32.48 5.56 -20.43
N LEU A 16 -32.30 4.74 -19.40
CA LEU A 16 -31.00 4.30 -18.90
C LEU A 16 -30.37 3.31 -19.91
N PRO A 17 -29.15 3.54 -20.42
CA PRO A 17 -28.42 2.49 -21.11
C PRO A 17 -27.87 1.49 -20.08
N LYS A 18 -28.42 0.27 -20.09
CA LYS A 18 -27.82 -0.91 -19.45
C LYS A 18 -26.47 -1.20 -20.13
N ARG A 19 -25.37 -0.72 -19.55
CA ARG A 19 -24.03 -1.23 -19.87
C ARG A 19 -23.59 -2.21 -18.80
N LEU A 20 -23.90 -3.48 -19.06
CA LEU A 20 -23.24 -4.62 -18.45
C LEU A 20 -21.81 -4.68 -19.01
N LEU A 21 -20.81 -4.39 -18.17
CA LEU A 21 -19.43 -4.79 -18.45
C LEU A 21 -19.09 -5.97 -17.56
N LEU A 22 -19.49 -7.15 -18.04
CA LEU A 22 -18.91 -8.43 -17.64
C LEU A 22 -17.45 -8.43 -18.08
N ARG A 23 -16.54 -8.02 -17.19
CA ARG A 23 -15.11 -8.27 -17.38
C ARG A 23 -14.82 -9.66 -16.84
N ALA A 24 -14.86 -10.65 -17.74
CA ALA A 24 -14.45 -12.01 -17.47
C ALA A 24 -13.03 -12.03 -16.88
N ALA A 25 -12.89 -12.62 -15.69
CA ALA A 25 -11.60 -12.97 -15.12
C ALA A 25 -11.01 -14.09 -15.98
N SER A 26 -9.92 -13.79 -16.69
CA SER A 26 -9.10 -14.77 -17.39
C SER A 26 -8.36 -15.61 -16.34
N THR A 27 -8.98 -16.71 -15.90
CA THR A 27 -8.32 -17.80 -15.17
C THR A 27 -7.36 -18.50 -16.13
N LYS A 28 -6.10 -18.05 -16.16
CA LYS A 28 -5.00 -18.84 -16.71
C LYS A 28 -4.66 -19.91 -15.66
N THR A 29 -5.28 -21.07 -15.80
CA THR A 29 -4.85 -22.31 -15.15
C THR A 29 -3.71 -22.92 -15.99
N PRO A 30 -2.45 -22.92 -15.53
CA PRO A 30 -1.46 -23.81 -16.12
C PRO A 30 -1.77 -25.24 -15.67
N SER A 31 -2.48 -25.98 -16.52
CA SER A 31 -2.50 -27.44 -16.47
C SER A 31 -1.17 -27.95 -17.03
N SER A 32 -0.25 -28.32 -16.14
CA SER A 32 0.90 -29.16 -16.49
C SER A 32 0.89 -30.37 -15.57
N SER A 33 0.20 -31.42 -16.01
CA SER A 33 0.31 -32.78 -15.48
C SER A 33 1.68 -33.36 -15.85
N GLY A 34 2.71 -32.93 -15.13
CA GLY A 34 4.03 -33.56 -15.15
C GLY A 34 4.11 -34.60 -14.03
N THR A 35 4.26 -35.87 -14.40
CA THR A 35 4.53 -36.97 -13.47
C THR A 35 5.78 -36.66 -12.64
N PRO A 36 5.73 -36.74 -11.30
CA PRO A 36 6.88 -36.47 -10.45
C PRO A 36 7.90 -37.61 -10.58
N THR A 37 8.93 -37.41 -11.39
CA THR A 37 10.15 -38.23 -11.31
C THR A 37 10.80 -37.98 -9.96
N THR A 38 10.76 -39.00 -9.12
CA THR A 38 11.33 -39.03 -7.77
C THR A 38 12.85 -39.07 -7.85
N SER A 39 13.49 -37.94 -8.18
CA SER A 39 14.90 -37.75 -7.81
C SER A 39 14.92 -37.38 -6.32
N GLY A 40 15.64 -38.15 -5.52
CA GLY A 40 15.67 -38.09 -4.05
C GLY A 40 16.33 -36.84 -3.46
N GLN A 41 16.15 -35.68 -4.09
CA GLN A 41 16.57 -34.39 -3.57
C GLN A 41 15.32 -33.62 -3.13
N PRO A 42 15.23 -33.17 -1.87
CA PRO A 42 14.08 -32.39 -1.43
C PRO A 42 13.95 -31.14 -2.32
N PRO A 43 12.75 -30.82 -2.84
CA PRO A 43 12.57 -29.67 -3.70
C PRO A 43 13.02 -28.42 -2.94
N ARG A 44 14.10 -27.79 -3.42
CA ARG A 44 14.59 -26.51 -2.88
C ARG A 44 13.61 -25.42 -3.30
N PHE A 45 12.59 -25.20 -2.46
CA PHE A 45 11.57 -24.19 -2.68
C PHE A 45 12.17 -22.80 -2.41
N GLN A 46 12.88 -22.23 -3.39
CA GLN A 46 13.39 -20.87 -3.31
C GLN A 46 12.37 -19.92 -3.92
N LEU A 47 11.67 -19.18 -3.05
CA LEU A 47 10.79 -18.09 -3.47
C LEU A 47 11.66 -16.95 -4.03
N PRO A 48 11.30 -16.36 -5.19
CA PRO A 48 11.90 -15.12 -5.66
C PRO A 48 11.85 -14.06 -4.56
N ALA A 49 12.92 -13.27 -4.41
CA ALA A 49 13.04 -12.27 -3.36
C ALA A 49 11.85 -11.29 -3.33
N GLU A 50 11.31 -10.93 -4.50
CA GLU A 50 10.11 -10.09 -4.62
C GLU A 50 8.88 -10.71 -3.91
N LYS A 51 8.65 -12.02 -4.08
CA LYS A 51 7.52 -12.72 -3.44
C LYS A 51 7.71 -12.80 -1.92
N LEU A 52 8.94 -12.99 -1.45
CA LEU A 52 9.24 -12.95 -0.01
C LEU A 52 8.92 -11.58 0.59
N ARG A 53 9.27 -10.49 -0.11
CA ARG A 53 8.94 -9.12 0.32
C ARG A 53 7.44 -8.90 0.41
N GLN A 54 6.69 -9.36 -0.60
CA GLN A 54 5.23 -9.26 -0.60
C GLN A 54 4.61 -10.07 0.54
N LEU A 55 5.10 -11.29 0.80
CA LEU A 55 4.66 -12.11 1.92
C LEU A 55 4.90 -11.43 3.27
N ILE A 56 6.09 -10.87 3.46
CA ILE A 56 6.42 -10.11 4.68
C ILE A 56 5.54 -8.87 4.81
N SER A 57 5.29 -8.16 3.70
CA SER A 57 4.40 -7.00 3.70
C SER A 57 2.97 -7.39 4.09
N LEU A 58 2.45 -8.49 3.54
CA LEU A 58 1.13 -9.02 3.85
C LEU A 58 1.03 -9.47 5.31
N TYR A 59 2.09 -10.09 5.85
CA TYR A 59 2.19 -10.46 7.26
C TYR A 59 2.13 -9.24 8.20
N HIS A 60 2.75 -8.13 7.81
CA HIS A 60 2.63 -6.90 8.61
C HIS A 60 1.25 -6.25 8.49
N GLN A 61 0.62 -6.34 7.32
CA GLN A 61 -0.75 -5.84 7.09
C GLN A 61 -1.81 -6.70 7.78
N SER A 62 -1.56 -8.00 7.97
CA SER A 62 -2.54 -8.91 8.56
C SER A 62 -2.88 -8.60 10.02
N ARG A 63 -2.04 -7.81 10.70
CA ARG A 63 -2.35 -7.30 12.05
C ARG A 63 -3.63 -6.44 12.08
N ASP A 64 -3.94 -5.78 10.98
CA ASP A 64 -5.10 -4.88 10.85
C ASP A 64 -6.29 -5.56 10.16
N PHE A 65 -6.20 -6.87 9.89
CA PHE A 65 -7.29 -7.60 9.24
C PHE A 65 -8.49 -7.73 10.17
N VAL A 66 -9.66 -7.76 9.55
CA VAL A 66 -10.93 -7.92 10.25
C VAL A 66 -11.07 -9.38 10.68
N THR A 67 -11.14 -9.59 11.98
CA THR A 67 -11.40 -10.86 12.65
C THR A 67 -12.79 -10.78 13.33
N PRO A 68 -13.46 -11.91 13.60
CA PRO A 68 -14.79 -11.87 14.22
C PRO A 68 -14.78 -11.17 15.59
N GLU A 69 -13.66 -11.19 16.31
CA GLU A 69 -13.54 -10.50 17.60
C GLU A 69 -13.38 -8.98 17.47
N ASN A 70 -12.91 -8.48 16.32
CA ASN A 70 -12.66 -7.05 16.09
C ASN A 70 -13.65 -6.40 15.10
N LEU A 71 -14.58 -7.17 14.52
CA LEU A 71 -15.52 -6.75 13.49
C LEU A 71 -16.38 -5.56 13.94
N ASP A 72 -17.08 -5.68 15.06
CA ASP A 72 -18.01 -4.65 15.54
C ASP A 72 -17.30 -3.32 15.77
N ARG A 73 -16.11 -3.36 16.38
CA ARG A 73 -15.28 -2.18 16.58
C ARG A 73 -14.85 -1.54 15.25
N LYS A 74 -14.52 -2.35 14.24
CA LYS A 74 -14.13 -1.86 12.90
C LYS A 74 -15.31 -1.28 12.14
N ILE A 75 -16.52 -1.78 12.36
CA ILE A 75 -17.76 -1.19 11.85
C ILE A 75 -17.93 0.20 12.45
N ASP A 76 -17.88 0.32 13.78
CA ASP A 76 -18.03 1.60 14.47
C ASP A 76 -16.97 2.61 14.02
N GLU A 77 -15.70 2.21 13.95
CA GLU A 77 -14.59 3.04 13.44
C GLU A 77 -14.89 3.54 12.02
N ALA A 78 -15.32 2.67 11.11
CA ALA A 78 -15.60 3.04 9.72
C ALA A 78 -16.79 4.00 9.55
N PHE A 79 -17.78 3.94 10.45
CA PHE A 79 -18.98 4.79 10.38
C PHE A 79 -18.88 6.06 11.22
N VAL A 80 -18.09 6.07 12.30
CA VAL A 80 -17.89 7.22 13.19
C VAL A 80 -16.70 8.07 12.72
N GLU A 81 -15.58 7.44 12.38
CA GLU A 81 -14.37 8.12 11.93
C GLU A 81 -14.41 8.30 10.41
N MET A 82 -15.26 9.22 9.93
CA MET A 82 -15.04 9.76 8.58
C MET A 82 -13.63 10.38 8.56
N PRO A 83 -12.70 9.90 7.71
CA PRO A 83 -11.34 10.40 7.72
C PRO A 83 -11.38 11.90 7.46
N ALA A 84 -10.91 12.67 8.43
CA ALA A 84 -10.87 14.12 8.38
C ALA A 84 -10.20 14.66 7.10
N GLY A 85 -9.40 13.85 6.41
CA GLY A 85 -8.80 14.16 5.11
C GLY A 85 -9.77 14.35 3.94
N ASN A 86 -11.03 13.89 4.01
CA ASN A 86 -12.03 14.11 2.94
C ASN A 86 -13.19 15.03 3.34
N LEU A 87 -13.22 15.53 4.58
CA LEU A 87 -14.23 16.48 5.05
C LEU A 87 -13.84 17.95 4.86
N HIS A 88 -12.57 18.23 4.55
CA HIS A 88 -12.08 19.60 4.37
C HIS A 88 -12.47 20.28 3.05
N SER A 89 -13.24 19.62 2.15
CA SER A 89 -13.67 20.23 0.89
C SER A 89 -15.13 20.69 0.83
N THR A 90 -15.97 20.42 1.85
CA THR A 90 -17.38 20.89 1.82
C THR A 90 -17.92 21.43 3.14
N ASN A 91 -17.23 21.24 4.27
CA ASN A 91 -17.82 21.51 5.60
C ASN A 91 -17.23 22.70 6.37
N SER A 92 -16.38 23.53 5.76
CA SER A 92 -15.97 24.82 6.35
C SER A 92 -16.46 26.04 5.56
N GLU A 93 -17.47 25.89 4.70
CA GLU A 93 -18.25 27.06 4.34
C GLU A 93 -19.06 27.42 5.60
N PRO A 94 -18.85 28.61 6.20
CA PRO A 94 -19.70 29.06 7.30
C PRO A 94 -21.16 28.94 6.84
N ARG A 95 -22.04 28.44 7.73
CA ARG A 95 -23.47 28.29 7.42
C ARG A 95 -23.98 29.56 6.74
N LYS A 96 -24.24 29.49 5.44
CA LYS A 96 -24.64 30.67 4.65
C LYS A 96 -25.93 31.22 5.22
N SER A 97 -25.98 32.52 5.46
CA SER A 97 -27.20 33.18 5.91
C SER A 97 -28.27 33.06 4.82
N TYR A 98 -29.55 33.05 5.20
CA TYR A 98 -30.66 33.01 4.23
C TYR A 98 -30.58 34.07 3.12
N PRO A 99 -30.26 35.35 3.40
CA PRO A 99 -29.99 36.34 2.35
C PRO A 99 -28.85 35.95 1.39
N ASP A 100 -27.78 35.34 1.89
CA ASP A 100 -26.65 34.93 1.04
C ASP A 100 -27.04 33.80 0.08
N LEU A 101 -27.92 32.89 0.53
CA LEU A 101 -28.48 31.85 -0.32
C LEU A 101 -29.33 32.43 -1.46
N ILE A 102 -30.14 33.46 -1.18
CA ILE A 102 -30.93 34.15 -2.21
C ILE A 102 -29.99 34.79 -3.25
N ASN A 103 -28.94 35.45 -2.79
CA ASN A 103 -27.94 36.08 -3.67
C ASN A 103 -27.19 35.04 -4.51
N ASP A 104 -26.80 33.92 -3.92
CA ASP A 104 -26.17 32.81 -4.63
C ASP A 104 -27.11 32.21 -5.71
N ILE A 105 -28.40 32.08 -5.42
CA ILE A 105 -29.41 31.62 -6.41
C ILE A 105 -29.55 32.64 -7.54
N ALA A 106 -29.65 33.93 -7.24
CA ALA A 106 -29.73 34.98 -8.24
C ALA A 106 -28.49 34.98 -9.16
N ARG A 107 -27.29 34.85 -8.58
CA ARG A 107 -26.04 34.73 -9.33
C ARG A 107 -26.02 33.50 -10.25
N ARG A 108 -26.45 32.34 -9.75
CA ARG A 108 -26.52 31.10 -10.55
C ARG A 108 -27.52 31.19 -11.70
N ARG A 109 -28.63 31.93 -11.53
CA ARG A 109 -29.63 32.13 -12.59
C ARG A 109 -29.13 33.04 -13.71
N GLN A 110 -28.21 33.96 -13.40
CA GLN A 110 -27.58 34.82 -14.40
C GLN A 110 -26.45 34.12 -15.15
N GLN A 111 -25.87 33.05 -14.58
CA GLN A 111 -24.87 32.26 -15.29
C GLN A 111 -25.55 31.45 -16.40
N PRO A 112 -24.96 31.40 -17.61
CA PRO A 112 -25.46 30.53 -18.67
C PRO A 112 -25.48 29.09 -18.15
N ALA A 113 -26.48 28.30 -18.58
CA ALA A 113 -26.65 26.91 -18.19
C ALA A 113 -25.55 26.00 -18.78
N VAL A 114 -24.31 26.22 -18.34
CA VAL A 114 -23.19 25.33 -18.62
C VAL A 114 -23.37 24.15 -17.69
N ARG A 115 -23.78 23.01 -18.25
CA ARG A 115 -23.77 21.75 -17.52
C ARG A 115 -22.36 21.56 -16.97
N PRO A 116 -22.15 21.47 -15.64
CA PRO A 116 -20.86 21.06 -15.13
C PRO A 116 -20.66 19.63 -15.65
N VAL A 117 -19.73 19.46 -16.57
CA VAL A 117 -19.13 18.15 -16.81
C VAL A 117 -18.56 17.78 -15.45
N ALA A 118 -19.19 16.80 -14.79
CA ALA A 118 -18.79 16.38 -13.45
C ALA A 118 -17.28 16.21 -13.44
N ILE A 119 -16.61 16.94 -12.55
CA ILE A 119 -15.16 16.88 -12.34
C ILE A 119 -14.88 15.52 -11.68
N VAL A 120 -14.96 14.45 -12.46
CA VAL A 120 -14.43 13.12 -12.14
C VAL A 120 -12.89 13.14 -12.25
N THR A 121 -12.32 14.23 -12.77
CA THR A 121 -10.90 14.38 -13.07
C THR A 121 -10.03 14.81 -11.88
N GLN A 122 -10.58 15.38 -10.80
CA GLN A 122 -9.74 15.83 -9.69
C GLN A 122 -9.26 14.66 -8.80
N ALA A 123 -10.12 13.67 -8.55
CA ALA A 123 -9.71 12.44 -7.86
C ALA A 123 -8.71 11.60 -8.69
N GLN A 124 -8.78 11.67 -10.02
CA GLN A 124 -7.80 11.03 -10.90
C GLN A 124 -6.47 11.80 -10.94
N ASN A 125 -6.49 13.14 -10.95
CA ASN A 125 -5.26 13.96 -10.92
C ASN A 125 -4.49 13.84 -9.59
N ILE A 126 -5.18 13.75 -8.46
CA ILE A 126 -4.52 13.52 -7.15
C ILE A 126 -3.84 12.15 -7.15
N ARG A 127 -4.52 11.09 -7.63
CA ARG A 127 -3.93 9.75 -7.73
C ARG A 127 -2.74 9.67 -8.68
N GLN A 128 -2.77 10.42 -9.79
CA GLN A 128 -1.65 10.47 -10.74
C GLN A 128 -0.46 11.26 -10.20
N ASN A 129 -0.69 12.32 -9.42
CA ASN A 129 0.40 13.09 -8.81
C ASN A 129 1.09 12.32 -7.67
N VAL A 130 0.35 11.54 -6.87
CA VAL A 130 0.94 10.75 -5.78
C VAL A 130 1.99 9.76 -6.31
N ALA A 131 1.65 8.98 -7.34
CA ALA A 131 2.59 8.02 -7.94
C ALA A 131 3.85 8.69 -8.51
N ARG A 132 3.71 9.88 -9.12
CA ARG A 132 4.85 10.64 -9.64
C ARG A 132 5.72 11.21 -8.52
N SER A 133 5.11 11.77 -7.48
CA SER A 133 5.83 12.30 -6.33
C SER A 133 6.56 11.21 -5.55
N GLU A 134 5.98 10.02 -5.43
CA GLU A 134 6.62 8.85 -4.81
C GLU A 134 7.85 8.40 -5.61
N ALA A 135 7.73 8.29 -6.94
CA ALA A 135 8.86 7.93 -7.81
C ALA A 135 10.00 8.96 -7.77
N ILE A 136 9.67 10.26 -7.69
CA ILE A 136 10.67 11.32 -7.55
C ILE A 136 11.35 11.25 -6.19
N PHE A 137 10.59 11.02 -5.11
CA PHE A 137 11.14 10.86 -3.76
C PHE A 137 12.03 9.63 -3.65
N GLU A 138 11.63 8.52 -4.28
CA GLU A 138 12.44 7.31 -4.36
C GLU A 138 13.73 7.55 -5.14
N ALA A 139 13.69 8.24 -6.28
CA ALA A 139 14.89 8.55 -7.05
C ALA A 139 15.85 9.50 -6.30
N LEU A 140 15.30 10.50 -5.59
CA LEU A 140 16.10 11.55 -4.94
C LEU A 140 16.67 11.12 -3.58
N TYR A 141 15.91 10.32 -2.83
CA TYR A 141 16.26 9.93 -1.45
C TYR A 141 16.41 8.43 -1.25
N GLY A 142 16.13 7.61 -2.27
CA GLY A 142 16.11 6.16 -2.13
C GLY A 142 15.11 5.72 -1.07
N SER A 143 13.95 6.38 -0.93
CA SER A 143 12.94 6.02 0.09
C SER A 143 11.54 6.08 -0.51
N SER A 144 10.75 5.01 -0.38
CA SER A 144 9.44 4.91 -1.02
C SER A 144 8.28 5.50 -0.21
N ASN A 145 8.51 5.93 1.04
CA ASN A 145 7.42 6.39 1.93
C ASN A 145 7.89 7.32 3.07
N GLY A 146 8.85 8.22 2.82
CA GLY A 146 9.24 9.35 3.69
C GLY A 146 9.74 9.03 5.12
N ARG A 147 9.61 7.79 5.58
CA ARG A 147 9.96 7.34 6.96
C ARG A 147 10.64 5.99 7.01
N LYS A 148 10.67 5.23 5.90
CA LYS A 148 11.34 3.93 5.83
C LYS A 148 12.51 4.04 4.84
N PRO A 149 13.75 3.71 5.25
CA PRO A 149 14.87 3.68 4.33
C PRO A 149 14.53 2.74 3.17
N GLY A 150 14.90 3.13 1.95
CA GLY A 150 14.66 2.26 0.80
C GLY A 150 15.44 0.97 0.92
N LEU A 151 14.96 0.02 0.17
CA LEU A 151 15.38 -1.35 0.29
C LEU A 151 16.86 -1.55 -0.05
N GLU A 152 17.36 -0.82 -1.05
CA GLU A 152 18.77 -0.86 -1.45
C GLU A 152 19.69 -0.47 -0.29
N LEU A 153 19.34 0.60 0.44
CA LEU A 153 20.09 1.07 1.59
C LEU A 153 20.09 0.03 2.73
N VAL A 154 18.95 -0.66 2.93
CA VAL A 154 18.85 -1.73 3.94
C VAL A 154 19.70 -2.94 3.52
N LEU A 155 19.72 -3.30 2.24
CA LEU A 155 20.54 -4.41 1.75
C LEU A 155 22.04 -4.10 1.82
N GLU A 156 22.44 -2.88 1.46
CA GLU A 156 23.83 -2.42 1.53
C GLU A 156 24.35 -2.38 2.97
N THR A 157 23.56 -1.84 3.89
CA THR A 157 23.90 -1.82 5.33
C THR A 157 23.95 -3.22 5.92
N TRP A 158 23.06 -4.12 5.50
CA TRP A 158 23.08 -5.50 5.96
C TRP A 158 24.28 -6.29 5.42
N GLY A 159 24.63 -6.14 4.14
CA GLY A 159 25.82 -6.78 3.57
C GLY A 159 27.11 -6.32 4.25
N SER A 160 27.21 -5.02 4.55
CA SER A 160 28.37 -4.43 5.23
C SER A 160 28.49 -4.90 6.68
N THR A 161 27.37 -4.97 7.41
CA THR A 161 27.36 -5.46 8.80
C THR A 161 27.65 -6.96 8.88
N SER A 162 27.18 -7.75 7.91
CA SER A 162 27.47 -9.19 7.85
C SER A 162 28.96 -9.45 7.61
N LYS A 163 29.59 -8.75 6.66
CA LYS A 163 31.04 -8.86 6.41
C LYS A 163 31.86 -8.49 7.63
N ARG A 164 31.51 -7.40 8.30
CA ARG A 164 32.20 -6.96 9.53
C ARG A 164 32.09 -7.98 10.66
N LEU A 165 30.97 -8.69 10.74
CA LEU A 165 30.77 -9.77 11.71
C LEU A 165 31.64 -10.99 11.39
N GLU A 166 31.82 -11.31 10.11
CA GLU A 166 32.68 -12.40 9.63
C GLU A 166 34.16 -12.11 9.88
N GLU A 167 34.61 -10.88 9.57
CA GLU A 167 35.98 -10.43 9.89
C GLU A 167 36.30 -10.53 11.39
N LEU A 168 35.36 -10.16 12.25
CA LEU A 168 35.52 -10.30 13.71
C LEU A 168 35.54 -11.76 14.18
N GLN A 169 34.90 -12.67 13.44
CA GLN A 169 34.99 -14.11 13.73
C GLN A 169 36.33 -14.69 13.29
N GLU A 170 36.86 -14.26 12.15
CA GLU A 170 38.18 -14.68 11.67
C GLU A 170 39.32 -14.14 12.56
N GLU A 171 39.24 -12.89 13.02
CA GLU A 171 40.25 -12.30 13.91
C GLU A 171 40.24 -12.94 15.31
N LYS A 172 39.10 -13.49 15.75
CA LYS A 172 38.95 -14.17 17.05
C LYS A 172 39.46 -15.62 17.07
N VAL A 173 40.11 -16.09 16.01
CA VAL A 173 40.89 -17.33 16.04
C VAL A 173 42.40 -17.01 16.11
N PRO A 174 42.94 -16.45 17.21
CA PRO A 174 44.38 -16.46 17.40
C PRO A 174 44.82 -17.88 17.72
N SER A 175 45.78 -18.35 16.93
CA SER A 175 46.50 -19.61 17.05
C SER A 175 46.83 -19.95 18.51
N ALA A 176 46.22 -21.01 19.03
CA ALA A 176 46.63 -21.58 20.31
C ALA A 176 48.09 -22.07 20.19
N PRO A 177 49.00 -21.67 21.09
CA PRO A 177 50.38 -22.17 21.07
C PRO A 177 50.39 -23.66 21.37
N VAL A 178 50.94 -24.44 20.44
CA VAL A 178 51.12 -25.90 20.55
C VAL A 178 51.90 -26.20 21.84
N PRO A 179 51.33 -26.96 22.80
CA PRO A 179 52.04 -27.30 24.01
C PRO A 179 53.16 -28.29 23.67
N ARG A 180 54.42 -27.85 23.81
CA ARG A 180 55.60 -28.71 23.70
C ARG A 180 55.52 -29.78 24.81
N GLY A 181 55.44 -31.03 24.38
CA GLY A 181 55.28 -32.20 25.24
C GLY A 181 56.36 -32.26 26.33
N ARG A 182 55.89 -32.33 27.59
CA ARG A 182 56.71 -32.67 28.75
C ARG A 182 57.20 -34.11 28.62
N SER A 183 58.51 -34.28 28.54
CA SER A 183 59.19 -35.55 28.71
C SER A 183 58.87 -36.16 30.07
N LYS A 184 58.51 -37.45 30.09
CA LYS A 184 58.27 -38.22 31.32
C LYS A 184 59.60 -38.59 31.98
N PRO A 185 59.71 -38.55 33.32
CA PRO A 185 60.92 -38.98 34.02
C PRO A 185 61.01 -40.51 34.09
N VAL A 186 62.23 -41.00 33.89
CA VAL A 186 62.63 -42.41 34.01
C VAL A 186 62.69 -42.78 35.50
N SER A 187 61.88 -43.75 35.92
CA SER A 187 61.93 -44.31 37.28
C SER A 187 63.16 -45.20 37.44
N ARG A 188 64.07 -44.82 38.34
CA ARG A 188 65.26 -45.59 38.68
C ARG A 188 64.91 -46.58 39.80
N ARG A 189 65.08 -47.88 39.51
CA ARG A 189 65.03 -49.00 40.46
C ARG A 189 66.17 -48.90 41.47
N SER A 190 65.86 -49.11 42.75
CA SER A 190 66.69 -49.78 43.75
C SER A 190 65.87 -49.99 45.01
#